data_AF-A0A9Q1EDI1-F1
#
_entry.id   AF-A0A9Q1EDI1-F1
#
_cell.length_a   1.000
_cell.length_b   1.000
_cell.length_c   1.000
_cell.angle_alpha   90.00
_cell.angle_beta   90.00
_cell.angle_gamma   90.00
#
_symmetry.space_group_name_H-M   'P 1'
#
loop_
_entity.id
_entity.type
_entity.pdbx_description
1 polymer ?
#
loop_
_entity_poly.entity_id
_entity_poly.type
_entity_poly.pdbx_seq_one_letter_code
_entity_poly.pdbx_strand_id
1 'polypeptide(L)'
;MMAQVNEEQHDEIGRRAGGILAVLEKFSTFYGLRLSLLVFSPIEQLSRTLQTVNITLQDAQRAVKVTRGYIQRQRSDNEFENFYKSVTEAAVDLTEAPVLPRQARRPRRLDEGEAEQHSFQSPTDFYKRQYFEVLDLLDSELGSRFEQRDIEVAVDLEKLIVTAANGEDVSANRSGESAVGFCRRAGLKNVRPGHSSSGTPRSRFQE
;
A
#
# COMPACT_ATOMS: atom_id res chain seq x y z
N MET A 1 24.20 -13.36 -23.63
CA MET A 1 25.62 -13.57 -23.27
C MET A 1 25.62 -14.37 -21.98
N MET A 2 25.80 -15.68 -22.05
CA MET A 2 25.74 -16.57 -20.88
C MET A 2 26.95 -16.31 -19.99
N ALA A 3 26.72 -16.03 -18.70
CA ALA A 3 27.79 -15.88 -17.73
C ALA A 3 28.42 -17.25 -17.47
N GLN A 4 29.59 -17.51 -18.06
CA GLN A 4 30.35 -18.74 -17.81
C GLN A 4 30.90 -18.70 -16.38
N VAL A 5 30.17 -19.31 -15.44
CA VAL A 5 30.75 -19.73 -14.17
C VAL A 5 31.66 -20.91 -14.50
N ASN A 6 32.96 -20.72 -14.28
CA ASN A 6 34.00 -21.68 -14.64
C ASN A 6 33.72 -23.04 -13.96
N GLU A 7 33.23 -24.03 -14.73
CA GLU A 7 32.82 -25.36 -14.24
C GLU A 7 33.98 -26.15 -13.61
N GLU A 8 35.22 -25.73 -13.84
CA GLU A 8 36.44 -26.44 -13.42
C GLU A 8 36.86 -26.17 -11.97
N GLN A 9 36.25 -25.20 -11.27
CA GLN A 9 36.56 -24.91 -9.86
C GLN A 9 35.51 -25.54 -8.92
N HIS A 10 35.74 -26.78 -8.49
CA HIS A 10 34.96 -27.49 -7.48
C HIS A 10 35.14 -26.97 -6.03
N ASP A 11 35.64 -25.75 -5.87
CA ASP A 11 35.72 -25.10 -4.57
C ASP A 11 34.30 -24.81 -4.03
N GLU A 12 34.16 -24.65 -2.72
CA GLU A 12 32.89 -24.32 -2.06
C GLU A 12 32.24 -23.08 -2.68
N ILE A 13 33.07 -22.09 -3.05
CA ILE A 13 32.64 -20.86 -3.70
C ILE A 13 32.06 -21.14 -5.10
N GLY A 14 32.69 -22.01 -5.89
CA GLY A 14 32.22 -22.39 -7.22
C GLY A 14 30.87 -23.10 -7.17
N ARG A 15 30.71 -24.05 -6.23
CA ARG A 15 29.43 -24.73 -6.00
C ARG A 15 28.32 -23.77 -5.57
N ARG A 16 28.64 -22.79 -4.70
CA ARG A 16 27.67 -21.78 -4.27
C ARG A 16 27.29 -20.84 -5.41
N ALA A 17 28.26 -20.37 -6.19
CA ALA A 17 28.03 -19.51 -7.35
C ALA A 17 27.18 -20.22 -8.41
N GLY A 18 27.48 -21.49 -8.73
CA GLY A 18 26.67 -22.31 -9.63
C GLY A 18 25.24 -22.50 -9.14
N GLY A 19 25.05 -22.75 -7.83
CA GLY A 19 23.72 -22.83 -7.23
C GLY A 19 22.92 -21.54 -7.33
N ILE A 20 23.55 -20.38 -7.15
CA ILE A 20 22.92 -19.06 -7.31
C ILE A 20 22.56 -18.83 -8.78
N LEU A 21 23.47 -19.12 -9.71
CA LEU A 21 23.22 -18.99 -11.14
C LEU A 21 22.00 -19.82 -11.57
N ALA A 22 21.93 -21.09 -11.16
CA ALA A 22 20.81 -21.97 -11.45
C ALA A 22 19.46 -21.48 -10.86
N VAL A 23 19.49 -20.63 -9.82
CA VAL A 23 18.27 -19.98 -9.30
C VAL A 23 17.93 -18.72 -10.09
N LEU A 24 18.93 -17.95 -10.53
CA LEU A 24 18.76 -16.74 -11.33
C LEU A 24 18.27 -17.02 -12.75
N GLU A 25 18.65 -18.15 -13.34
CA GLU A 25 18.22 -18.60 -14.67
C GLU A 25 16.77 -19.09 -14.71
N LYS A 26 16.11 -19.24 -13.56
CA LYS A 26 14.69 -19.63 -13.50
C LYS A 26 13.80 -18.44 -13.79
N PHE A 27 12.82 -18.64 -14.66
CA PHE A 27 11.80 -17.63 -14.97
C PHE A 27 11.09 -17.10 -13.72
N SER A 28 10.78 -17.97 -12.75
CA SER A 28 10.09 -17.56 -11.51
C SER A 28 10.90 -16.55 -10.69
N THR A 29 12.22 -16.67 -10.67
CA THR A 29 13.12 -15.71 -10.00
C THR A 29 13.14 -14.39 -10.78
N PHE A 30 13.32 -14.44 -12.10
CA PHE A 30 13.33 -13.24 -12.93
C PHE A 30 12.01 -12.47 -12.87
N TYR A 31 10.89 -13.19 -12.95
CA TYR A 31 9.54 -12.65 -12.77
C TYR A 31 9.38 -12.00 -11.40
N GLY A 32 9.79 -12.68 -10.33
CA GLY A 32 9.75 -12.16 -8.97
C GLY A 32 10.58 -10.88 -8.80
N LEU A 33 11.75 -10.80 -9.42
CA LEU A 33 12.60 -9.59 -9.42
C LEU A 33 11.93 -8.43 -10.18
N ARG A 34 11.35 -8.70 -11.34
CA ARG A 34 10.61 -7.69 -12.12
C ARG A 34 9.38 -7.18 -11.37
N LEU A 35 8.64 -8.07 -10.72
CA LEU A 35 7.49 -7.71 -9.88
C LEU A 35 7.93 -6.89 -8.66
N SER A 36 9.03 -7.29 -8.02
CA SER A 36 9.61 -6.55 -6.90
C SER A 36 10.03 -5.14 -7.33
N LEU A 37 10.61 -4.98 -8.52
CA LEU A 37 10.98 -3.66 -9.04
C LEU A 37 9.75 -2.77 -9.28
N LEU A 38 8.68 -3.33 -9.87
CA LEU A 38 7.41 -2.63 -10.11
C LEU A 38 6.82 -2.07 -8.80
N VAL A 39 6.88 -2.89 -7.74
CA VAL A 39 6.28 -2.61 -6.44
C VAL A 39 7.18 -1.73 -5.55
N PHE A 40 8.48 -2.02 -5.50
CA PHE A 40 9.40 -1.31 -4.63
C PHE A 40 9.70 0.09 -5.14
N SER A 41 9.60 0.36 -6.45
CA SER A 41 9.77 1.72 -6.98
C SER A 41 8.84 2.76 -6.32
N PRO A 42 7.50 2.60 -6.36
CA PRO A 42 6.59 3.54 -5.69
C PRO A 42 6.65 3.48 -4.16
N ILE A 43 6.97 2.31 -3.56
CA ILE A 43 7.09 2.18 -2.10
C ILE A 43 8.35 2.86 -1.57
N GLU A 44 9.46 2.77 -2.29
CA GLU A 44 10.71 3.46 -1.95
C GLU A 44 10.52 4.98 -2.03
N GLN A 45 9.81 5.47 -3.05
CA GLN A 45 9.43 6.88 -3.12
C GLN A 45 8.57 7.30 -1.92
N LEU A 46 7.55 6.52 -1.58
CA LEU A 46 6.73 6.76 -0.41
C LEU A 46 7.56 6.78 0.88
N SER A 47 8.44 5.78 1.06
CA SER A 47 9.32 5.66 2.23
C SER A 47 10.22 6.88 2.38
N ARG A 48 10.85 7.34 1.29
CA ARG A 48 11.66 8.56 1.28
C ARG A 48 10.84 9.79 1.65
N THR A 49 9.63 9.94 1.10
CA THR A 49 8.74 11.05 1.45
C THR A 49 8.40 11.01 2.94
N LEU A 50 7.98 9.86 3.47
CA LEU A 50 7.63 9.69 4.88
C LEU A 50 8.78 9.95 5.85
N GLN A 51 10.03 9.75 5.41
CA GLN A 51 11.23 9.97 6.21
C GLN A 51 11.81 11.39 6.06
N THR A 52 11.17 12.28 5.30
CA THR A 52 11.64 13.67 5.22
C THR A 52 11.43 14.42 6.53
N VAL A 53 12.41 15.25 6.91
CA VAL A 53 12.45 15.93 8.22
C VAL A 53 11.28 16.91 8.42
N ASN A 54 10.78 17.50 7.33
CA ASN A 54 9.76 18.55 7.37
C ASN A 54 8.40 18.08 6.85
N ILE A 55 8.07 16.79 7.01
CA ILE A 55 6.80 16.27 6.54
C ILE A 55 5.65 16.62 7.47
N THR A 56 4.55 17.12 6.90
CA THR A 56 3.28 17.30 7.60
C THR A 56 2.46 16.01 7.57
N LEU A 57 1.53 15.82 8.52
CA LEU A 57 0.68 14.62 8.51
C LEU A 57 -0.24 14.60 7.28
N GLN A 58 -0.70 15.77 6.83
CA GLN A 58 -1.42 15.93 5.57
C GLN A 58 -0.60 15.48 4.35
N ASP A 59 0.68 15.86 4.27
CA ASP A 59 1.56 15.46 3.17
C ASP A 59 1.81 13.96 3.19
N ALA A 60 2.02 13.38 4.37
CA ALA A 60 2.14 11.93 4.54
C ALA A 60 0.87 11.20 4.06
N GLN A 61 -0.32 11.65 4.48
CA GLN A 61 -1.58 11.06 4.00
C GLN A 61 -1.76 11.20 2.49
N ARG A 62 -1.41 12.35 1.90
CA ARG A 62 -1.49 12.55 0.45
C ARG A 62 -0.54 11.62 -0.29
N ALA A 63 0.70 11.49 0.16
CA ALA A 63 1.68 10.60 -0.43
C ALA A 63 1.19 9.14 -0.44
N VAL A 64 0.64 8.67 0.69
CA VAL A 64 0.08 7.32 0.80
C VAL A 64 -1.11 7.14 -0.16
N LYS A 65 -2.03 8.11 -0.21
CA LYS A 65 -3.19 8.05 -1.14
C LYS A 65 -2.75 7.98 -2.60
N VAL A 66 -1.72 8.72 -2.99
CA VAL A 66 -1.15 8.68 -4.34
C VAL A 66 -0.56 7.30 -4.64
N THR A 67 0.24 6.75 -3.73
CA THR A 67 0.83 5.42 -3.88
C THR A 67 -0.22 4.32 -3.95
N ARG A 68 -1.26 4.36 -3.11
CA ARG A 68 -2.39 3.42 -3.18
C ARG A 68 -3.16 3.54 -4.49
N GLY A 69 -3.43 4.77 -4.94
CA GLY A 69 -4.04 4.99 -6.25
C GLY A 69 -3.21 4.44 -7.41
N TYR A 70 -1.87 4.48 -7.32
CA TYR A 70 -1.00 3.82 -8.29
C TYR A 70 -1.15 2.28 -8.24
N ILE A 71 -1.09 1.66 -7.06
CA ILE A 71 -1.25 0.21 -6.87
C ILE A 71 -2.62 -0.27 -7.40
N GLN A 72 -3.69 0.45 -7.10
CA GLN A 72 -5.03 0.12 -7.55
C GLN A 72 -5.18 0.21 -9.08
N ARG A 73 -4.48 1.16 -9.74
CA ARG A 73 -4.45 1.21 -11.22
C ARG A 73 -3.67 0.04 -11.82
N GLN A 74 -2.57 -0.36 -11.18
CA GLN A 74 -1.79 -1.53 -11.59
C GLN A 74 -2.58 -2.84 -11.44
N ARG A 75 -3.58 -2.87 -10.56
CA ARG A 75 -4.52 -3.98 -10.38
C ARG A 75 -5.59 -4.02 -11.47
N SER A 76 -5.17 -4.09 -12.73
CA SER A 76 -6.06 -4.32 -13.87
C SER A 76 -5.53 -5.45 -14.75
N ASP A 77 -6.43 -6.16 -15.43
CA ASP A 77 -6.04 -7.23 -16.35
C ASP A 77 -5.15 -6.69 -17.48
N ASN A 78 -5.42 -5.49 -17.99
CA ASN A 78 -4.63 -4.88 -19.05
C ASN A 78 -3.19 -4.58 -18.62
N GLU A 79 -3.00 -4.02 -17.41
CA GLU A 79 -1.66 -3.76 -16.87
C GLU A 79 -0.92 -5.07 -16.60
N PHE A 80 -1.61 -6.10 -16.11
CA PHE A 80 -1.02 -7.43 -15.96
C PHE A 80 -0.54 -8.00 -17.31
N GLU A 81 -1.37 -7.96 -18.36
CA GLU A 81 -1.00 -8.48 -19.68
C GLU A 81 0.22 -7.74 -20.26
N ASN A 82 0.26 -6.42 -20.11
CA ASN A 82 1.41 -5.61 -20.56
C ASN A 82 2.68 -5.95 -19.78
N PHE A 83 2.56 -6.08 -18.46
CA PHE A 83 3.67 -6.48 -17.59
C PHE A 83 4.16 -7.88 -17.95
N TYR A 84 3.26 -8.86 -18.07
CA TYR A 84 3.61 -10.25 -18.35
C TYR A 84 4.28 -10.40 -19.72
N LYS A 85 3.79 -9.70 -20.75
CA LYS A 85 4.44 -9.65 -22.08
C LYS A 85 5.85 -9.07 -22.00
N SER A 86 5.99 -7.90 -21.36
CA SER A 86 7.31 -7.26 -21.21
C SER A 86 8.31 -8.15 -20.46
N VAL A 87 7.87 -8.85 -19.41
CA VAL A 87 8.72 -9.79 -18.68
C VAL A 87 9.07 -11.00 -19.53
N THR A 88 8.11 -11.56 -20.25
CA THR A 88 8.33 -12.74 -21.11
C THR A 88 9.30 -12.42 -22.25
N GLU A 89 9.16 -11.27 -22.91
CA GLU A 89 10.06 -10.79 -23.95
C GLU A 89 11.49 -10.57 -23.42
N ALA A 90 11.62 -9.94 -22.24
CA ALA A 90 12.93 -9.72 -21.62
C ALA A 90 13.57 -11.02 -21.10
N ALA A 91 12.77 -12.05 -20.83
CA ALA A 91 13.20 -13.33 -20.29
C ALA A 91 13.74 -14.29 -21.37
N VAL A 92 13.40 -14.10 -22.65
CA VAL A 92 13.73 -15.02 -23.75
C VAL A 92 15.23 -15.36 -23.79
N ASP A 93 16.09 -14.36 -23.60
CA ASP A 93 17.54 -14.52 -23.69
C ASP A 93 18.23 -14.79 -22.34
N LEU A 94 17.47 -14.74 -21.24
CA LEU A 94 18.02 -14.73 -19.87
C LEU A 94 17.62 -15.94 -19.04
N THR A 95 16.45 -16.54 -19.29
CA THR A 95 15.90 -17.60 -18.44
C THR A 95 15.22 -18.71 -19.23
N GLU A 96 14.97 -19.82 -18.55
CA GLU A 96 14.09 -20.88 -19.05
C GLU A 96 12.66 -20.38 -19.32
N ALA A 97 11.87 -21.15 -20.07
CA ALA A 97 10.47 -20.84 -20.32
C ALA A 97 9.63 -20.87 -19.02
N PRO A 98 8.49 -20.14 -18.96
CA PRO A 98 7.61 -20.19 -17.81
C PRO A 98 7.00 -21.59 -17.61
N VAL A 99 7.41 -22.27 -16.54
CA VAL A 99 6.89 -23.59 -16.15
C VAL A 99 6.04 -23.46 -14.88
N LEU A 100 4.96 -24.25 -14.82
CA LEU A 100 4.15 -24.36 -13.60
C LEU A 100 4.95 -25.03 -12.48
N PRO A 101 4.92 -24.51 -11.24
CA PRO A 101 5.55 -25.18 -10.12
C PRO A 101 5.01 -26.60 -9.94
N ARG A 102 5.90 -27.52 -9.56
CA ARG A 102 5.51 -28.91 -9.26
C ARG A 102 4.46 -28.92 -8.16
N GLN A 103 3.30 -29.51 -8.44
CA GLN A 103 2.25 -29.66 -7.44
C GLN A 103 2.70 -30.62 -6.35
N ALA A 104 2.70 -30.14 -5.10
CA ALA A 104 2.94 -30.96 -3.94
C ALA A 104 1.69 -31.80 -3.66
N ARG A 105 1.85 -33.13 -3.57
CA ARG A 105 0.75 -34.03 -3.22
C ARG A 105 0.29 -33.76 -1.79
N ARG A 106 -1.01 -33.61 -1.58
CA ARG A 106 -1.59 -33.50 -0.24
C ARG A 106 -1.15 -34.66 0.66
N PRO A 107 -0.71 -34.41 1.90
CA PRO A 107 -0.42 -35.49 2.84
C PRO A 107 -1.64 -36.37 3.06
N ARG A 108 -1.48 -37.70 2.98
CA ARG A 108 -2.59 -38.69 3.07
C ARG A 108 -3.47 -38.55 4.32
N ARG A 109 -2.94 -38.00 5.41
CA ARG A 109 -3.67 -37.79 6.68
C ARG A 109 -4.72 -36.67 6.60
N LEU A 110 -4.65 -35.81 5.58
CA LEU A 110 -5.53 -34.65 5.37
C LEU A 110 -6.45 -34.85 4.15
N ASP A 111 -6.50 -36.05 3.61
CA ASP A 111 -7.18 -36.42 2.36
C ASP A 111 -8.60 -36.94 2.63
N GLU A 112 -9.30 -36.30 3.57
CA GLU A 112 -10.65 -36.73 4.05
C GLU A 112 -11.81 -36.10 3.24
N GLY A 113 -11.55 -35.53 2.06
CA GLY A 113 -12.60 -34.92 1.24
C GLY A 113 -12.38 -35.07 -0.27
N GLU A 114 -13.49 -35.12 -1.01
CA GLU A 114 -13.53 -35.21 -2.50
C GLU A 114 -13.13 -33.91 -3.22
N ALA A 115 -12.75 -32.86 -2.48
CA ALA A 115 -12.36 -31.60 -3.10
C ALA A 115 -11.03 -31.76 -3.86
N GLU A 116 -11.09 -31.61 -5.18
CA GLU A 116 -9.90 -31.61 -6.03
C GLU A 116 -8.92 -30.52 -5.59
N GLN A 117 -7.63 -30.87 -5.58
CA GLN A 117 -6.57 -29.91 -5.27
C GLN A 117 -6.54 -28.84 -6.37
N HIS A 118 -6.65 -27.56 -5.99
CA HIS A 118 -6.57 -26.46 -6.94
C HIS A 118 -5.27 -26.54 -7.76
N SER A 119 -5.42 -26.80 -9.06
CA SER A 119 -4.36 -26.78 -10.06
C SER A 119 -4.53 -25.58 -10.99
N PHE A 120 -3.45 -24.89 -11.32
CA PHE A 120 -3.47 -23.92 -12.41
C PHE A 120 -3.36 -24.64 -13.75
N GLN A 121 -4.22 -24.27 -14.69
CA GLN A 121 -4.22 -24.85 -16.04
C GLN A 121 -3.14 -24.19 -16.93
N SER A 122 -2.80 -22.92 -16.66
CA SER A 122 -1.80 -22.16 -17.41
C SER A 122 -0.74 -21.53 -16.50
N PRO A 123 0.55 -21.50 -16.90
CA PRO A 123 1.58 -20.71 -16.22
C PRO A 123 1.17 -19.24 -16.07
N THR A 124 0.49 -18.67 -17.06
CA THR A 124 0.02 -17.28 -17.04
C THR A 124 -0.93 -17.05 -15.87
N ASP A 125 -1.87 -17.96 -15.62
CA ASP A 125 -2.85 -17.83 -14.52
C ASP A 125 -2.18 -17.91 -13.15
N PHE A 126 -1.14 -18.74 -13.04
CA PHE A 126 -0.34 -18.84 -11.82
C PHE A 126 0.37 -17.51 -11.52
N TYR A 127 1.07 -16.93 -12.50
CA TYR A 127 1.76 -15.65 -12.34
C TYR A 127 0.79 -14.48 -12.19
N LYS A 128 -0.39 -14.55 -12.82
CA LYS A 128 -1.48 -13.57 -12.66
C LYS A 128 -1.99 -13.53 -11.23
N ARG A 129 -2.20 -14.68 -10.60
CA ARG A 129 -2.55 -14.74 -9.18
C ARG A 129 -1.47 -14.08 -8.33
N GLN A 130 -0.20 -14.45 -8.53
CA GLN A 130 0.90 -13.90 -7.75
C GLN A 130 1.01 -12.37 -7.89
N TYR A 131 0.81 -11.86 -9.10
CA TYR A 131 0.78 -10.42 -9.38
C TYR A 131 -0.28 -9.70 -8.53
N PHE A 132 -1.53 -10.17 -8.56
CA PHE A 132 -2.60 -9.53 -7.80
C PHE A 132 -2.46 -9.73 -6.29
N GLU A 133 -1.99 -10.90 -5.85
CA GLU A 133 -1.77 -11.18 -4.43
C GLU A 133 -0.80 -10.17 -3.81
N VAL A 134 0.29 -9.84 -4.52
CA VAL A 134 1.24 -8.82 -4.07
C VAL A 134 0.59 -7.43 -4.02
N LEU A 135 -0.15 -7.03 -5.06
CA LEU A 135 -0.80 -5.70 -5.08
C LEU A 135 -1.87 -5.57 -3.99
N ASP A 136 -2.68 -6.60 -3.78
CA ASP A 136 -3.76 -6.63 -2.79
C ASP A 136 -3.19 -6.59 -1.36
N LEU A 137 -2.10 -7.35 -1.12
CA LEU A 137 -1.39 -7.30 0.15
C LEU A 137 -0.87 -5.88 0.43
N LEU A 138 -0.26 -5.21 -0.55
CA LEU A 138 0.27 -3.86 -0.36
C LEU A 138 -0.82 -2.82 -0.11
N ASP A 139 -1.92 -2.88 -0.86
CA ASP A 139 -3.02 -1.93 -0.65
C ASP A 139 -3.65 -2.11 0.74
N SER A 140 -3.82 -3.37 1.19
CA SER A 140 -4.35 -3.67 2.51
C SER A 140 -3.42 -3.23 3.65
N GLU A 141 -2.11 -3.44 3.51
CA GLU A 141 -1.11 -3.02 4.50
C GLU A 141 -0.99 -1.48 4.58
N LEU A 142 -1.00 -0.80 3.43
CA LEU A 142 -0.99 0.67 3.41
C LEU A 142 -2.29 1.25 4.00
N GLY A 143 -3.44 0.65 3.69
CA GLY A 143 -4.72 1.02 4.30
C GLY A 143 -4.70 0.83 5.81
N SER A 144 -4.34 -0.37 6.27
CA SER A 144 -4.29 -0.72 7.70
C SER A 144 -3.42 0.22 8.55
N ARG A 145 -2.32 0.72 7.98
CA ARG A 145 -1.40 1.63 8.69
C ARG A 145 -1.86 3.08 8.70
N PHE A 146 -2.43 3.59 7.61
CA PHE A 146 -2.70 5.03 7.45
C PHE A 146 -4.16 5.43 7.56
N GLU A 147 -5.10 4.47 7.51
CA GLU A 147 -6.54 4.67 7.76
C GLU A 147 -6.91 4.37 9.21
N GLN A 148 -5.97 4.61 10.13
CA GLN A 148 -6.21 4.49 11.56
C GLN A 148 -6.89 5.76 12.06
N ARG A 149 -7.90 5.58 12.92
CA ARG A 149 -8.67 6.69 13.50
C ARG A 149 -7.80 7.75 14.16
N ASP A 150 -6.71 7.33 14.81
CA ASP A 150 -5.82 8.24 15.53
C ASP A 150 -5.05 9.16 14.57
N ILE A 151 -4.70 8.66 13.37
CA ILE A 151 -4.07 9.45 12.32
C ILE A 151 -5.06 10.46 11.74
N GLU A 152 -6.33 10.07 11.55
CA GLU A 152 -7.36 11.01 11.09
C GLU A 152 -7.55 12.18 12.07
N VAL A 153 -7.65 11.88 13.37
CA VAL A 153 -7.76 12.91 14.41
C VAL A 153 -6.53 13.82 14.43
N ALA A 154 -5.34 13.26 14.28
CA ALA A 154 -4.10 14.04 14.24
C ALA A 154 -4.03 14.96 13.01
N VAL A 155 -4.49 14.48 11.85
CA VAL A 155 -4.58 15.28 10.62
C VAL A 155 -5.60 16.41 10.75
N ASP A 156 -6.74 16.17 11.39
CA ASP A 156 -7.74 17.22 11.61
C ASP A 156 -7.27 18.27 12.63
N LEU A 157 -6.52 17.84 13.65
CA LEU A 157 -5.87 18.77 14.57
C LEU A 157 -4.82 19.63 13.87
N GLU A 158 -4.01 19.03 12.99
CA GLU A 158 -3.04 19.76 12.18
C GLU A 158 -3.73 20.81 11.29
N LYS A 159 -4.81 20.42 10.58
CA LYS A 159 -5.62 21.38 9.79
C LYS A 159 -6.14 22.52 10.65
N LEU A 160 -6.67 22.22 11.83
CA LEU A 160 -7.21 23.21 12.75
C LEU A 160 -6.16 24.25 13.16
N ILE A 161 -4.96 23.79 13.51
CA ILE A 161 -3.85 24.66 13.91
C ILE A 161 -3.40 25.54 12.74
N VAL A 162 -3.26 24.96 11.54
CA VAL A 162 -2.85 25.72 10.34
C VAL A 162 -3.90 26.78 9.97
N THR A 163 -5.19 26.43 9.96
CA THR A 163 -6.28 27.38 9.69
C THR A 163 -6.31 28.52 10.72
N ALA A 164 -6.16 28.21 12.01
CA ALA A 164 -6.12 29.22 13.06
C ALA A 164 -4.90 30.15 12.95
N ALA A 165 -3.73 29.60 12.61
CA ALA A 165 -2.51 30.37 12.40
C ALA A 165 -2.61 31.34 11.21
N ASN A 166 -3.40 30.97 10.18
CA ASN A 166 -3.66 31.82 9.02
C ASN A 166 -4.73 32.90 9.27
N GLY A 167 -5.31 32.97 10.47
CA GLY A 167 -6.35 33.95 10.82
C GLY A 167 -7.71 33.66 10.17
N GLU A 168 -7.92 32.44 9.67
CA GLU A 168 -9.18 32.00 9.10
C GLU A 168 -10.19 31.63 10.19
N ASP A 169 -11.47 31.88 9.93
CA ASP A 169 -12.55 31.66 10.88
C ASP A 169 -12.79 30.16 11.11
N VAL A 170 -12.28 29.64 12.22
CA VAL A 170 -12.36 28.21 12.63
C VAL A 170 -13.80 27.72 12.82
N SER A 171 -14.76 28.64 12.85
CA SER A 171 -16.20 28.35 12.89
C SER A 171 -16.72 27.66 11.63
N ALA A 172 -16.07 27.85 10.46
CA ALA A 172 -16.53 27.31 9.17
C ALA A 172 -16.20 25.82 8.95
N ASN A 173 -15.10 25.31 9.52
CA ASN A 173 -14.73 23.89 9.45
C ASN A 173 -15.63 22.96 10.30
N ARG A 174 -16.61 23.51 11.02
CA ARG A 174 -17.60 22.76 11.81
C ARG A 174 -18.80 22.22 11.01
N SER A 175 -18.75 22.32 9.68
CA SER A 175 -19.85 21.91 8.80
C SER A 175 -19.72 20.47 8.27
N GLY A 176 -18.60 19.77 8.52
CA GLY A 176 -18.36 18.40 8.02
C GLY A 176 -18.64 17.27 9.02
N GLU A 177 -18.31 17.44 10.30
CA GLU A 177 -18.70 16.50 11.35
C GLU A 177 -19.02 17.28 12.62
N SER A 178 -20.23 17.07 13.14
CA SER A 178 -20.74 17.62 14.38
C SER A 178 -19.66 17.67 15.48
N ALA A 179 -19.32 18.87 15.94
CA ALA A 179 -18.44 19.13 17.08
C ALA A 179 -18.89 18.38 18.37
N VAL A 180 -20.14 17.89 18.41
CA VAL A 180 -20.68 17.06 19.49
C VAL A 180 -20.05 15.66 19.50
N GLY A 181 -19.55 15.17 18.36
CA GLY A 181 -18.86 13.88 18.23
C GLY A 181 -17.41 13.91 18.72
N PHE A 182 -16.71 15.04 18.52
CA PHE A 182 -15.31 15.21 18.94
C PHE A 182 -15.18 15.27 20.47
N CYS A 183 -15.99 16.08 21.15
CA CYS A 183 -15.97 16.17 22.63
C CYS A 183 -16.41 14.85 23.30
N ARG A 184 -17.34 14.09 22.70
CA ARG A 184 -17.74 12.77 23.24
C ARG A 184 -16.67 11.68 23.05
N ARG A 185 -15.93 11.69 21.93
CA ARG A 185 -14.83 10.73 21.68
C ARG A 185 -13.58 11.00 22.54
N ALA A 186 -13.28 12.27 22.81
CA ALA A 186 -12.09 12.66 23.56
C ALA A 186 -12.28 12.64 25.10
N GLY A 187 -13.44 12.25 25.62
CA GLY A 187 -13.71 12.23 27.06
C GLY A 187 -13.73 13.60 27.73
N LEU A 188 -13.75 14.69 26.96
CA LEU A 188 -13.73 16.06 27.46
C LEU A 188 -15.17 16.52 27.76
N LYS A 189 -15.45 16.77 29.05
CA LYS A 189 -16.77 17.25 29.51
C LYS A 189 -17.07 18.61 28.85
N ASN A 190 -18.25 18.69 28.22
CA ASN A 190 -18.77 19.89 27.56
C ASN A 190 -18.67 21.13 28.47
N VAL A 191 -17.81 22.09 28.11
CA VAL A 191 -17.85 23.44 28.69
C VAL A 191 -19.06 24.15 28.09
N ARG A 192 -20.00 24.56 28.94
CA ARG A 192 -21.25 25.24 28.55
C ARG A 192 -20.91 26.59 27.89
N PRO A 193 -21.59 26.97 26.78
CA PRO A 193 -21.46 28.32 26.24
C PRO A 193 -22.18 29.31 27.18
N GLY A 194 -21.47 30.37 27.58
CA GLY A 194 -22.01 31.47 28.37
C GLY A 194 -23.09 32.24 27.61
N HIS A 195 -24.17 32.60 28.31
CA HIS A 195 -25.22 33.45 27.80
C HIS A 195 -24.69 34.85 27.44
N SER A 196 -24.79 35.22 26.17
CA SER A 196 -24.70 36.62 25.72
C SER A 196 -26.04 37.31 25.99
N SER A 197 -26.07 38.22 26.95
CA SER A 197 -27.20 39.11 27.24
C SER A 197 -27.31 40.20 26.17
N SER A 198 -28.34 40.14 25.34
CA SER A 198 -28.76 41.23 24.45
C SER A 198 -29.61 42.24 25.23
N GLY A 199 -29.07 43.44 25.46
CA GLY A 199 -29.82 44.57 26.04
C GLY A 199 -30.56 45.36 24.98
N THR A 200 -31.89 45.43 25.10
CA THR A 200 -32.79 46.30 24.33
C THR A 200 -32.94 47.66 25.03
N PRO A 201 -32.87 48.82 24.33
CA PRO A 201 -33.14 50.10 24.94
C PRO A 201 -34.64 50.40 24.98
N ARG A 202 -35.18 50.65 26.18
CA ARG A 202 -36.57 51.05 26.42
C ARG A 202 -36.66 52.58 26.43
N SER A 203 -37.39 53.14 25.49
CA SER A 203 -37.79 54.55 25.44
C SER A 203 -38.61 54.91 26.68
N ARG A 204 -38.27 56.05 27.31
CA ARG A 204 -38.97 56.60 28.48
C ARG A 204 -39.83 57.78 28.04
N PHE A 205 -41.12 57.65 28.36
CA PHE A 205 -42.20 58.61 28.20
C PHE A 205 -41.90 59.99 28.81
N GLN A 206 -42.40 61.03 28.14
CA GLN A 206 -42.70 62.34 28.70
C GLN A 206 -44.03 62.27 29.46
N GLU A 207 -44.07 62.88 30.65
CA GLU A 207 -45.14 63.73 31.19
C GLU A 207 -44.54 64.57 32.33
#